data_AF-A0A7H4PKQ2-F1
#
_entry.id   AF-A0A7H4PKQ2-F1
#
_cell.length_a   1.000
_cell.length_b   1.000
_cell.length_c   1.000
_cell.angle_alpha   90.00
_cell.angle_beta   90.00
_cell.angle_gamma   90.00
#
_symmetry.space_group_name_H-M   'P 1'
#
loop_
_entity.id
_entity.type
_entity.pdbx_description
1 polymer ?
#
loop_
_entity_poly.entity_id
_entity_poly.type
_entity_poly.pdbx_seq_one_letter_code
_entity_poly.pdbx_strand_id
1 'polypeptide(L)'
;MGDIMRPVPFEELLTRIFDEYQSQRTIFGIPEQQFYTPQAQRSIGVFGESCATPLGPAAGPHTQLAQNIITAWLTGGRFIELKTVQILDRLELEKPCIDAEDECFNTEWSTEFTLKKAWDEYLKAWFTLHLLEQVFPLGTHKESKSFIFNMSVGYNLDGIKQPPMQEFIDNMMDASRPS
;
A
#
# COMPACT_ATOMS: atom_id res chain seq x y z
N MET A 1 11.65 -17.45 10.67
CA MET A 1 10.90 -16.19 10.41
C MET A 1 10.46 -15.66 11.76
N GLY A 2 10.67 -14.37 12.05
CA GLY A 2 10.26 -13.79 13.34
C GLY A 2 8.74 -13.68 13.41
N ASP A 3 8.18 -13.84 14.61
CA ASP A 3 6.73 -13.80 14.85
C ASP A 3 6.15 -12.36 14.77
N ILE A 4 7.00 -11.34 14.70
CA ILE A 4 6.56 -9.94 14.73
C ILE A 4 6.96 -9.26 13.43
N MET A 5 5.96 -8.80 12.67
CA MET A 5 6.18 -7.91 11.54
C MET A 5 6.63 -6.53 12.04
N ARG A 6 7.82 -6.11 11.61
CA ARG A 6 8.41 -4.81 11.98
C ARG A 6 8.41 -3.87 10.78
N PRO A 7 7.72 -2.72 10.85
CA PRO A 7 7.76 -1.73 9.79
C PRO A 7 9.17 -1.15 9.65
N VAL A 8 9.54 -0.79 8.43
CA VAL A 8 10.82 -0.13 8.14
C VAL A 8 10.63 1.39 8.32
N PRO A 9 11.54 2.10 9.00
CA PRO A 9 11.50 3.57 9.08
C PRO A 9 11.51 4.22 7.69
N PHE A 10 10.87 5.38 7.56
CA PHE A 10 10.72 6.04 6.26
C PHE A 10 12.07 6.41 5.61
N GLU A 11 13.01 6.93 6.40
CA GLU A 11 14.35 7.26 5.92
C GLU A 11 15.08 6.02 5.38
N GLU A 12 15.09 4.93 6.15
CA GLU A 12 15.68 3.66 5.73
C GLU A 12 15.02 3.09 4.46
N LEU A 13 13.70 3.23 4.34
CA LEU A 13 12.95 2.83 3.15
C LEU A 13 13.43 3.59 1.91
N LEU A 14 13.57 4.92 2.01
CA LEU A 14 14.04 5.76 0.91
C LEU A 14 15.51 5.51 0.57
N THR A 15 16.38 5.45 1.59
CA THR A 15 17.80 5.11 1.41
C THR A 15 17.94 3.80 0.66
N ARG A 16 17.20 2.76 1.06
CA ARG A 16 17.23 1.47 0.38
C ARG A 16 16.78 1.57 -1.08
N ILE A 17 15.71 2.30 -1.38
CA ILE A 17 15.22 2.48 -2.76
C ILE A 17 16.29 3.12 -3.64
N PHE A 18 16.86 4.24 -3.19
CA PHE A 18 17.78 5.02 -4.02
C PHE A 18 19.19 4.42 -4.10
N ASP A 19 19.70 3.85 -3.01
CA ASP A 19 21.02 3.18 -3.01
C ASP A 19 21.00 1.93 -3.89
N GLU A 20 19.93 1.13 -3.80
CA GLU A 20 19.75 -0.05 -4.65
C GLU A 20 19.62 0.35 -6.12
N TYR A 21 18.83 1.39 -6.41
CA TYR A 21 18.66 1.86 -7.78
C TYR A 21 19.97 2.42 -8.36
N GLN A 22 20.72 3.20 -7.58
CA GLN A 22 22.00 3.77 -8.00
C GLN A 22 23.04 2.68 -8.30
N SER A 23 23.11 1.65 -7.46
CA SER A 23 24.14 0.61 -7.54
C SER A 23 23.80 -0.52 -8.52
N GLN A 24 22.52 -0.91 -8.62
CA GLN A 24 22.09 -2.13 -9.31
C GLN A 24 21.02 -1.89 -10.39
N ARG A 25 20.46 -0.68 -10.48
CA ARG A 25 19.29 -0.40 -11.34
C ARG A 25 18.10 -1.30 -11.00
N THR A 26 17.92 -1.57 -9.71
CA THR A 26 16.78 -2.31 -9.17
C THR A 26 16.15 -1.54 -8.01
N ILE A 27 14.88 -1.77 -7.75
CA ILE A 27 14.22 -1.33 -6.51
C ILE A 27 13.52 -2.54 -5.90
N PHE A 28 13.90 -2.93 -4.68
CA PHE A 28 13.43 -4.15 -4.01
C PHE A 28 13.59 -5.41 -4.86
N GLY A 29 14.68 -5.48 -5.63
CA GLY A 29 15.01 -6.58 -6.53
C GLY A 29 14.30 -6.54 -7.89
N ILE A 30 13.41 -5.58 -8.14
CA ILE A 30 12.75 -5.40 -9.44
C ILE A 30 13.69 -4.60 -10.36
N PRO A 31 14.15 -5.17 -11.49
CA PRO A 31 15.00 -4.45 -12.45
C PRO A 31 14.27 -3.28 -13.11
N GLU A 32 14.99 -2.20 -13.40
CA GLU A 32 14.46 -1.01 -14.08
C GLU A 32 13.76 -1.35 -15.40
N GLN A 33 14.22 -2.37 -16.13
CA GLN A 33 13.60 -2.80 -17.39
C GLN A 33 12.20 -3.40 -17.20
N GLN A 34 11.82 -3.75 -15.96
CA GLN A 34 10.49 -4.24 -15.58
C GLN A 34 9.62 -3.14 -14.99
N PHE A 35 10.12 -1.91 -14.83
CA PHE A 35 9.29 -0.79 -14.39
C PHE A 35 8.26 -0.48 -15.46
N TYR A 36 7.01 -0.44 -15.03
CA TYR A 36 5.88 -0.28 -15.93
C TYR A 36 5.59 1.19 -16.19
N THR A 37 5.68 1.58 -17.46
CA THR A 37 5.20 2.88 -17.97
C THR A 37 3.81 2.72 -18.57
N PRO A 38 2.76 3.35 -17.99
CA PRO A 38 1.41 3.28 -18.51
C PRO A 38 1.30 3.89 -19.90
N GLN A 39 0.33 3.40 -20.69
CA GLN A 39 -0.06 3.99 -21.96
C GLN A 39 -1.30 4.85 -21.74
N ALA A 40 -1.29 6.09 -22.22
CA ALA A 40 -2.34 7.08 -21.94
C ALA A 40 -3.77 6.63 -22.31
N GLN A 41 -3.93 5.71 -23.26
CA GLN A 41 -5.23 5.19 -23.70
C GLN A 41 -5.88 4.20 -22.72
N ARG A 42 -5.20 3.81 -21.64
CA ARG A 42 -5.67 2.80 -20.67
C ARG A 42 -6.12 3.37 -19.34
N SER A 43 -6.15 4.69 -19.19
CA SER A 43 -6.61 5.32 -17.94
C SER A 43 -8.11 5.10 -17.73
N ILE A 44 -8.51 4.88 -16.48
CA ILE A 44 -9.91 4.79 -16.07
C ILE A 44 -10.24 5.86 -15.03
N GLY A 45 -11.50 6.29 -15.01
CA GLY A 45 -12.04 7.15 -13.98
C GLY A 45 -12.79 6.34 -12.92
N VAL A 46 -12.48 6.54 -11.64
CA VAL A 46 -13.13 5.87 -10.52
C VAL A 46 -13.44 6.89 -9.42
N PHE A 47 -14.71 7.02 -9.04
CA PHE A 47 -15.18 7.96 -8.00
C PHE A 47 -14.71 9.42 -8.16
N GLY A 48 -14.49 9.88 -9.39
CA GLY A 48 -14.01 11.24 -9.67
C GLY A 48 -12.49 11.40 -9.69
N GLU A 49 -11.74 10.33 -9.42
CA GLU A 49 -10.29 10.26 -9.58
C GLU A 49 -9.90 9.53 -10.88
N SER A 50 -8.67 9.74 -11.34
CA SER A 50 -8.09 9.06 -12.50
C SER A 50 -7.03 8.05 -12.07
N CYS A 51 -7.01 6.91 -12.75
CA CYS A 51 -6.10 5.81 -12.50
C CYS A 51 -5.49 5.36 -13.84
N ALA A 52 -4.16 5.33 -13.96
CA ALA A 52 -3.49 5.14 -15.25
C ALA A 52 -3.61 3.71 -15.81
N THR A 53 -3.91 2.73 -14.95
CA THR A 53 -4.25 1.35 -15.36
C THR A 53 -5.49 0.86 -14.60
N PRO A 54 -6.29 -0.04 -15.19
CA PRO A 54 -7.44 -0.65 -14.51
C PRO A 54 -7.03 -1.84 -13.62
N LEU A 55 -5.77 -1.92 -13.22
CA LEU A 55 -5.20 -3.06 -12.53
C LEU A 55 -4.56 -2.61 -11.23
N GLY A 56 -4.57 -3.52 -10.26
CA GLY A 56 -3.79 -3.38 -9.07
C GLY A 56 -4.19 -4.41 -8.02
N PRO A 57 -3.47 -4.40 -6.90
CA PRO A 57 -3.66 -5.40 -5.86
C PRO A 57 -4.98 -5.20 -5.10
N ALA A 58 -5.66 -6.32 -4.82
CA ALA A 58 -6.80 -6.36 -3.90
C ALA A 58 -6.36 -6.18 -2.43
N ALA A 59 -7.29 -5.90 -1.51
CA ALA A 59 -6.96 -5.78 -0.09
C ALA A 59 -6.41 -7.11 0.48
N GLY A 60 -5.17 -7.14 0.94
CA GLY A 60 -4.53 -8.38 1.41
C GLY A 60 -3.10 -8.18 1.92
N PRO A 61 -2.37 -9.27 2.25
CA PRO A 61 -1.01 -9.18 2.79
C PRO A 61 -0.04 -8.35 1.92
N HIS A 62 -0.25 -8.38 0.61
CA HIS A 62 0.52 -7.63 -0.39
C HIS A 62 0.20 -6.12 -0.43
N THR A 63 -0.79 -5.63 0.33
CA THR A 63 -1.07 -4.19 0.49
C THR A 63 -0.99 -3.72 1.95
N GLN A 64 -0.31 -4.49 2.81
CA GLN A 64 -0.07 -4.15 4.21
C GLN A 64 1.22 -3.35 4.45
N LEU A 65 2.27 -3.64 3.66
CA LEU A 65 3.59 -2.99 3.78
C LEU A 65 3.80 -1.95 2.68
N ALA A 66 4.44 -0.83 3.01
CA ALA A 66 4.79 0.20 2.06
C ALA A 66 5.64 -0.34 0.91
N GLN A 67 6.60 -1.23 1.22
CA GLN A 67 7.44 -1.90 0.22
C GLN A 67 6.60 -2.65 -0.82
N ASN A 68 5.62 -3.43 -0.38
CA ASN A 68 4.78 -4.21 -1.29
C ASN A 68 3.92 -3.29 -2.17
N ILE A 69 3.34 -2.23 -1.60
CA ILE A 69 2.58 -1.23 -2.34
C ILE A 69 3.46 -0.55 -3.42
N ILE A 70 4.70 -0.19 -3.06
CA ILE A 70 5.67 0.41 -3.99
C ILE A 70 6.02 -0.57 -5.11
N THR A 71 6.29 -1.83 -4.79
CA THR A 71 6.58 -2.84 -5.82
C THR A 71 5.39 -3.06 -6.77
N ALA A 72 4.16 -3.14 -6.24
CA ALA A 72 2.97 -3.27 -7.05
C ALA A 72 2.80 -2.08 -8.00
N TRP A 73 3.09 -0.86 -7.54
CA TRP A 73 3.09 0.32 -8.40
C TRP A 73 4.21 0.29 -9.44
N LEU A 74 5.44 -0.06 -9.07
CA LEU A 74 6.56 -0.18 -10.01
C LEU A 74 6.23 -1.15 -11.15
N THR A 75 5.49 -2.22 -10.87
CA THR A 75 5.10 -3.25 -11.87
C THR A 75 3.74 -3.01 -12.52
N GLY A 76 3.13 -1.83 -12.34
CA GLY A 76 1.98 -1.37 -13.13
C GLY A 76 0.62 -1.35 -12.43
N GLY A 77 0.55 -1.72 -11.15
CA GLY A 77 -0.63 -1.52 -10.32
C GLY A 77 -0.89 -0.04 -10.09
N ARG A 78 -2.12 0.41 -10.32
CA ARG A 78 -2.54 1.80 -10.08
C ARG A 78 -3.80 1.90 -9.26
N PHE A 79 -4.66 0.88 -9.23
CA PHE A 79 -5.78 0.79 -8.32
C PHE A 79 -5.41 -0.11 -7.15
N ILE A 80 -5.04 0.48 -6.02
CA ILE A 80 -4.47 -0.26 -4.88
C ILE A 80 -5.51 -0.29 -3.76
N GLU A 81 -6.07 -1.47 -3.50
CA GLU A 81 -6.92 -1.69 -2.34
C GLU A 81 -6.05 -1.95 -1.11
N LEU A 82 -6.05 -1.00 -0.18
CA LEU A 82 -5.26 -1.10 1.04
C LEU A 82 -5.79 -2.23 1.91
N LYS A 83 -4.89 -2.93 2.60
CA LYS A 83 -5.25 -4.02 3.51
C LYS A 83 -6.29 -3.53 4.51
N THR A 84 -7.37 -4.31 4.65
CA THR A 84 -8.48 -3.98 5.53
C THR A 84 -8.00 -3.80 6.97
N VAL A 85 -8.36 -2.68 7.58
CA VAL A 85 -8.12 -2.42 9.00
C VAL A 85 -9.42 -2.51 9.80
N GLN A 86 -9.33 -2.84 11.09
CA GLN A 86 -10.50 -2.96 11.96
C GLN A 86 -10.18 -2.55 13.40
N ILE A 87 -11.23 -2.45 14.23
CA ILE A 87 -11.12 -2.05 15.64
C ILE A 87 -10.33 -3.06 16.50
N LEU A 88 -10.35 -4.34 16.12
CA LEU A 88 -9.56 -5.39 16.78
C LEU A 88 -8.16 -5.43 16.15
N ASP A 89 -7.29 -4.50 16.55
CA ASP A 89 -5.99 -4.25 15.92
C ASP A 89 -4.79 -4.83 16.70
N ARG A 90 -5.07 -5.68 17.71
CA ARG A 90 -4.10 -6.36 18.58
C ARG A 90 -4.43 -7.85 18.70
N LEU A 91 -4.76 -8.47 17.58
CA LEU A 91 -5.07 -9.89 17.54
C LEU A 91 -3.78 -10.70 17.57
N GLU A 92 -3.75 -11.74 18.41
CA GLU A 92 -2.74 -12.79 18.32
C GLU A 92 -3.23 -13.79 17.27
N LEU A 93 -2.41 -14.00 16.24
CA LEU A 93 -2.74 -14.86 15.12
C LEU A 93 -1.88 -16.12 15.19
N GLU A 94 -2.53 -17.29 15.13
CA GLU A 94 -1.81 -18.55 14.99
C GLU A 94 -1.15 -18.62 13.61
N LYS A 95 0.07 -19.15 13.57
CA LYS A 95 0.88 -19.26 12.35
C LYS A 95 1.16 -20.74 12.02
N PRO A 96 1.13 -21.13 10.73
CA PRO A 96 0.90 -20.29 9.55
C PRO A 96 -0.57 -19.82 9.42
N CYS A 97 -0.76 -18.53 9.16
CA CYS A 97 -2.11 -17.94 8.98
C CYS A 97 -2.63 -18.04 7.54
N ILE A 98 -1.75 -18.45 6.62
CA ILE A 98 -2.08 -18.76 5.23
C ILE A 98 -1.48 -20.13 4.92
N ASP A 99 -2.34 -21.07 4.57
CA ASP A 99 -1.96 -22.40 4.11
C ASP A 99 -2.23 -22.49 2.60
N ALA A 100 -1.16 -22.47 1.81
CA ALA A 100 -1.19 -22.28 0.37
C ALA A 100 -1.06 -23.57 -0.45
N GLU A 101 -1.34 -24.74 0.14
CA GLU A 101 -1.18 -26.03 -0.54
C GLU A 101 -2.12 -26.17 -1.76
N ASP A 102 -3.42 -26.39 -1.53
CA ASP A 102 -4.37 -26.65 -2.62
C ASP A 102 -5.38 -25.50 -2.77
N GLU A 103 -6.26 -25.32 -1.79
CA GLU A 103 -7.37 -24.35 -1.85
C GLU A 103 -7.01 -22.95 -1.30
N CYS A 104 -5.77 -22.77 -0.84
CA CYS A 104 -5.30 -21.56 -0.15
C CYS A 104 -6.24 -21.12 0.99
N PHE A 105 -6.10 -21.73 2.17
CA PHE A 105 -6.86 -21.33 3.35
C PHE A 105 -6.24 -20.10 4.01
N ASN A 106 -7.05 -19.05 4.16
CA ASN A 106 -6.72 -17.92 5.01
C ASN A 106 -7.44 -18.08 6.35
N THR A 107 -6.69 -18.38 7.41
CA THR A 107 -7.21 -18.47 8.78
C THR A 107 -7.14 -17.12 9.49
N GLU A 108 -6.53 -16.10 8.86
CA GLU A 108 -6.47 -14.72 9.34
C GLU A 108 -7.60 -13.86 8.77
N TRP A 109 -8.39 -13.28 9.68
CA TRP A 109 -9.46 -12.34 9.39
C TRP A 109 -9.07 -10.91 9.75
N SER A 110 -7.77 -10.63 9.93
CA SER A 110 -7.30 -9.34 10.43
C SER A 110 -6.07 -8.81 9.69
N THR A 111 -5.57 -7.69 10.20
CA THR A 111 -4.28 -7.09 9.85
C THR A 111 -3.32 -7.37 11.00
N GLU A 112 -2.05 -7.65 10.72
CA GLU A 112 -1.02 -7.79 11.77
C GLU A 112 -0.65 -6.45 12.41
N PHE A 113 -1.04 -5.33 11.77
CA PHE A 113 -0.72 -3.99 12.22
C PHE A 113 -1.87 -3.34 12.98
N THR A 114 -1.50 -2.74 14.11
CA THR A 114 -2.33 -1.73 14.78
C THR A 114 -2.72 -0.63 13.79
N LEU A 115 -3.85 0.05 14.01
CA LEU A 115 -4.33 1.14 13.15
C LEU A 115 -3.24 2.19 12.87
N LYS A 116 -2.49 2.58 13.90
CA LYS A 116 -1.38 3.54 13.79
C LYS A 116 -0.26 3.07 12.86
N LYS A 117 0.10 1.77 12.92
CA LYS A 117 1.14 1.18 12.06
C LYS A 117 0.66 1.04 10.62
N ALA A 118 -0.59 0.63 10.42
CA ALA A 118 -1.18 0.56 9.09
C ALA A 118 -1.20 1.95 8.43
N TRP A 119 -1.66 2.97 9.16
CA TRP A 119 -1.61 4.36 8.71
C TRP A 119 -0.19 4.81 8.35
N ASP A 120 0.79 4.55 9.22
CA ASP A 120 2.20 4.89 8.99
C ASP A 120 2.75 4.25 7.70
N GLU A 121 2.44 2.98 7.42
CA GLU A 121 2.84 2.31 6.18
C GLU A 121 2.15 2.90 4.95
N TYR A 122 0.86 3.22 5.03
CA TYR A 122 0.12 3.81 3.91
C TYR A 122 0.59 5.22 3.61
N LEU A 123 0.93 6.01 4.64
CA LEU A 123 1.50 7.34 4.50
C LEU A 123 2.89 7.30 3.86
N LYS A 124 3.76 6.39 4.30
CA LYS A 124 5.08 6.17 3.66
C LYS A 124 4.93 5.80 2.19
N ALA A 125 4.04 4.87 1.88
CA ALA A 125 3.77 4.47 0.50
C ALA A 125 3.29 5.67 -0.32
N TRP A 126 2.32 6.43 0.19
CA TRP A 126 1.79 7.62 -0.47
C TRP A 126 2.89 8.63 -0.85
N PHE A 127 3.70 9.06 0.11
CA PHE A 127 4.80 9.99 -0.15
C PHE A 127 5.84 9.39 -1.12
N THR A 128 6.18 8.12 -0.94
CA THR A 128 7.17 7.46 -1.81
C THR A 128 6.68 7.39 -3.25
N LEU A 129 5.43 7.00 -3.49
CA LEU A 129 4.89 6.93 -4.85
C LEU A 129 4.85 8.30 -5.53
N HIS A 130 4.45 9.34 -4.81
CA HIS A 130 4.52 10.72 -5.32
C HIS A 130 5.95 11.14 -5.68
N LEU A 131 6.93 10.79 -4.84
CA LEU A 131 8.34 11.05 -5.13
C LEU A 131 8.81 10.28 -6.38
N LEU A 132 8.51 8.98 -6.46
CA LEU A 132 8.92 8.13 -7.58
C LEU A 132 8.29 8.56 -8.90
N GLU A 133 7.07 9.09 -8.91
CA GLU A 133 6.45 9.70 -10.10
C GLU A 133 7.21 10.92 -10.63
N GLN A 134 7.89 11.66 -9.75
CA GLN A 134 8.69 12.83 -10.15
C GLN A 134 10.10 12.43 -10.58
N VAL A 135 10.70 11.43 -9.93
CA VAL A 135 12.05 10.97 -10.22
C VAL A 135 12.09 10.10 -11.49
N PHE A 136 11.09 9.24 -11.66
CA PHE A 136 10.99 8.33 -12.80
C PHE A 136 9.88 8.78 -13.74
N PRO A 137 10.11 8.84 -15.07
CA PRO A 137 9.10 9.21 -16.05
C PRO A 137 8.09 8.06 -16.30
N LEU A 138 7.55 7.47 -15.23
CA LEU A 138 6.60 6.36 -15.23
C LEU A 138 5.14 6.83 -15.21
N GLY A 139 4.89 8.13 -15.26
CA GLY A 139 3.54 8.73 -15.30
C GLY A 139 3.14 9.18 -16.71
N THR A 140 1.88 8.99 -17.07
CA THR A 140 1.29 9.52 -18.32
C THR A 140 0.78 10.95 -18.19
N HIS A 141 0.49 11.39 -16.97
CA HIS A 141 -0.06 12.71 -16.66
C HIS A 141 0.91 13.44 -15.75
N LYS A 142 1.65 14.42 -16.29
CA LYS A 142 2.63 15.19 -15.51
C LYS A 142 2.01 16.08 -14.42
N GLU A 143 0.69 16.26 -14.46
CA GLU A 143 -0.04 17.20 -13.60
C GLU A 143 -0.91 16.51 -12.52
N SER A 144 -1.10 15.19 -12.57
CA SER A 144 -1.90 14.45 -11.58
C SER A 144 -1.29 13.08 -11.26
N LYS A 145 -1.51 12.59 -10.03
CA LYS A 145 -1.06 11.25 -9.63
C LYS A 145 -1.66 10.18 -10.53
N SER A 146 -0.91 9.10 -10.78
CA SER A 146 -1.34 8.03 -11.68
C SER A 146 -2.12 6.90 -11.00
N PHE A 147 -2.25 6.93 -9.67
CA PHE A 147 -2.79 5.83 -8.86
C PHE A 147 -3.88 6.30 -7.89
N ILE A 148 -4.68 5.34 -7.42
CA ILE A 148 -5.73 5.49 -6.42
C ILE A 148 -5.44 4.54 -5.26
N PHE A 149 -5.56 5.03 -4.04
CA PHE A 149 -5.65 4.20 -2.85
C PHE A 149 -7.12 4.02 -2.51
N ASN A 150 -7.61 2.78 -2.57
CA ASN A 150 -8.94 2.43 -2.13
C ASN A 150 -8.85 1.90 -0.70
N MET A 151 -9.41 2.65 0.24
CA MET A 151 -9.34 2.32 1.65
C MET A 151 -10.41 1.28 2.00
N SER A 152 -10.00 0.15 2.57
CA SER A 152 -10.90 -0.89 3.10
C SER A 152 -10.93 -0.83 4.62
N VAL A 153 -12.12 -0.65 5.22
CA VAL A 153 -12.28 -0.51 6.68
C VAL A 153 -13.42 -1.35 7.24
N GLY A 154 -13.13 -2.04 8.35
CA GLY A 154 -14.08 -2.67 9.24
C GLY A 154 -14.84 -3.88 8.68
N TYR A 155 -15.48 -4.60 9.60
CA TYR A 155 -16.39 -5.71 9.29
C TYR A 155 -17.84 -5.43 9.71
N ASN A 156 -18.07 -4.37 10.48
CA ASN A 156 -19.39 -3.89 10.87
C ASN A 156 -19.39 -2.37 11.14
N LEU A 157 -20.57 -1.78 11.13
CA LEU A 157 -20.75 -0.34 11.32
C LEU A 157 -20.35 0.15 12.72
N ASP A 158 -20.63 -0.66 13.75
CA ASP A 158 -20.37 -0.28 15.14
C ASP A 158 -18.87 -0.16 15.44
N GLY A 159 -18.05 -1.03 14.85
CA GLY A 159 -16.60 -0.96 14.90
C GLY A 159 -16.05 0.24 14.14
N ILE A 160 -16.58 0.50 12.94
CA ILE A 160 -16.15 1.65 12.11
C ILE A 160 -16.39 2.98 12.82
N LYS A 161 -17.48 3.10 13.58
CA LYS A 161 -17.83 4.32 14.34
C LYS A 161 -16.96 4.57 15.57
N GLN A 162 -16.11 3.63 15.98
CA GLN A 162 -15.29 3.79 17.18
C GLN A 162 -14.21 4.87 16.99
N PRO A 163 -13.82 5.60 18.05
CA PRO A 163 -12.87 6.70 17.94
C PRO A 163 -11.54 6.35 17.26
N PRO A 164 -10.88 5.19 17.54
CA PRO A 164 -9.63 4.83 16.85
C PRO A 164 -9.80 4.61 15.34
N MET A 165 -10.95 4.05 14.92
CA MET A 165 -11.25 3.86 13.51
C MET A 165 -11.55 5.19 12.81
N GLN A 166 -12.27 6.09 13.49
CA GLN A 166 -12.52 7.44 12.96
C GLN A 166 -11.22 8.23 12.82
N GLU A 167 -10.33 8.17 13.82
CA GLU A 167 -8.99 8.79 13.74
C GLU A 167 -8.18 8.25 12.55
N PHE A 168 -8.18 6.93 12.33
CA PHE A 168 -7.54 6.33 11.16
C PHE A 168 -8.12 6.86 9.84
N ILE A 169 -9.45 6.87 9.72
CA ILE A 169 -10.17 7.33 8.53
C ILE A 169 -9.88 8.81 8.26
N ASP A 170 -9.97 9.65 9.28
CA ASP A 170 -9.73 11.10 9.18
C ASP A 170 -8.29 11.38 8.74
N ASN A 171 -7.31 10.71 9.34
CA ASN A 171 -5.90 10.87 8.97
C ASN A 171 -5.57 10.35 7.56
N MET A 172 -6.32 9.36 7.06
CA MET A 172 -6.19 8.87 5.68
C MET A 172 -6.83 9.82 4.65
N MET A 173 -7.92 10.50 5.02
CA MET A 173 -8.58 11.48 4.15
C MET A 173 -7.85 12.83 4.11
N ASP A 174 -7.36 13.30 5.25
CA ASP A 174 -6.70 14.59 5.39
C ASP A 174 -5.59 14.55 6.44
N ALA A 175 -4.35 14.40 5.96
CA ALA A 175 -3.16 14.41 6.81
C ALA A 175 -2.60 15.82 7.08
N SER A 176 -3.34 16.90 6.77
CA SER A 176 -2.89 18.28 7.02
C SER A 176 -2.95 18.68 8.49
N ARG A 177 -3.67 17.92 9.32
CA ARG A 177 -3.81 18.16 10.75
C ARG A 177 -2.90 17.21 11.53
N PRO A 178 -2.07 17.72 12.46
CA PRO A 178 -1.31 16.84 13.33
C PRO A 178 -2.26 16.09 14.27
N SER A 179 -2.05 14.77 14.39
CA SER A 179 -2.63 13.92 15.43
C SER A 179 -1.86 14.02 16.75
#